data_AF-A0A9D4PMZ7-F1
#
_entry.id   AF-A0A9D4PMZ7-F1
#
_cell.length_a   1.000
_cell.length_b   1.000
_cell.length_c   1.000
_cell.angle_alpha   90.00
_cell.angle_beta   90.00
_cell.angle_gamma   90.00
#
_symmetry.space_group_name_H-M   'P 1'
#
loop_
_entity.id
_entity.type
_entity.pdbx_description
1 polymer ?
#
loop_
_entity_poly.entity_id
_entity_poly.type
_entity_poly.pdbx_seq_one_letter_code
_entity_poly.pdbx_strand_id
1 'polypeptide(L)'
;MLDSRLNHLIEARNSLRRHWKRQRHNRKLRKRIAQLNGDIEHHSAVLCRQQWHAVCQEADGQLHKDKTWRLLHHLLNDQTSKGAQHYMLNKTIHKAVKEMGEAEVQRRLDAKYLPVTPTDPLPSYEGATNERLGADIEEWEVDAGFVLVDFRDDDDGVRELDGPTEDLRGREAKDGKAEKTRKRRNRKEKRNHDEQDGGEEREPKKRTVAGKNEDDKDDANAREADRESDDTDQNNYKDT
;
A
#
# COMPACT_ATOMS: atom_id res chain seq x y z
N MET A 1 -0.11 4.44 -12.38
CA MET A 1 -0.39 5.02 -13.71
C MET A 1 -1.90 5.19 -13.81
N LEU A 2 -2.40 6.42 -13.94
CA LEU A 2 -3.85 6.69 -14.03
C LEU A 2 -4.37 6.26 -15.40
N ASP A 3 -5.54 5.61 -15.44
CA ASP A 3 -6.17 5.22 -16.70
C ASP A 3 -6.49 6.46 -17.55
N SER A 4 -5.96 6.48 -18.79
CA SER A 4 -6.15 7.55 -19.77
C SER A 4 -7.63 7.84 -20.01
N ARG A 5 -8.49 6.81 -20.09
CA ARG A 5 -9.93 7.00 -20.33
C ARG A 5 -10.62 7.70 -19.16
N LEU A 6 -10.30 7.29 -17.94
CA LEU A 6 -10.86 7.90 -16.74
C LEU A 6 -10.42 9.37 -16.62
N ASN A 7 -9.16 9.66 -16.93
CA ASN A 7 -8.66 11.03 -16.95
C ASN A 7 -9.43 11.91 -17.95
N HIS A 8 -9.64 11.42 -19.18
CA HIS A 8 -10.42 12.15 -20.19
C HIS A 8 -11.86 12.42 -19.75
N LEU A 9 -12.54 11.48 -19.08
CA LEU A 9 -13.89 11.69 -18.55
C LEU A 9 -13.92 12.76 -17.46
N ILE A 10 -12.93 12.76 -16.55
CA ILE A 10 -12.81 13.75 -15.47
C ILE A 10 -12.52 15.15 -16.04
N GLU A 11 -11.64 15.26 -17.02
CA GLU A 11 -11.33 16.51 -17.72
C GLU A 11 -12.57 17.07 -18.43
N ALA A 12 -13.30 16.23 -19.17
CA ALA A 12 -14.55 16.59 -19.83
C ALA A 12 -15.63 17.04 -18.83
N ARG A 13 -15.76 16.35 -17.70
CA ARG A 13 -16.67 16.76 -16.62
C ARG A 13 -16.28 18.12 -16.07
N ASN A 14 -14.99 18.34 -15.83
CA ASN A 14 -14.47 19.58 -15.24
C ASN A 14 -14.66 20.78 -16.18
N SER A 15 -14.43 20.62 -17.48
CA SER A 15 -14.65 21.67 -18.47
C SER A 15 -16.12 22.07 -18.55
N LEU A 16 -17.03 21.10 -18.60
CA LEU A 16 -18.48 21.35 -18.59
C LEU A 16 -18.96 21.95 -17.27
N ARG A 17 -18.40 21.52 -16.13
CA ARG A 17 -18.71 22.10 -14.81
C ARG A 17 -18.31 23.57 -14.74
N ARG A 18 -17.12 23.95 -15.26
CA ARG A 18 -16.69 25.35 -15.36
C ARG A 18 -17.63 26.18 -16.23
N HIS A 19 -18.07 25.62 -17.35
CA HIS A 19 -19.02 26.30 -18.25
C HIS A 19 -20.41 26.45 -17.61
N TRP A 20 -20.93 25.40 -16.97
CA TRP A 20 -22.22 25.45 -16.27
C TRP A 20 -22.22 26.45 -15.10
N LYS A 21 -21.11 26.61 -14.37
CA LYS A 21 -21.01 27.64 -13.32
C LYS A 21 -21.26 29.06 -13.86
N ARG A 22 -20.87 29.35 -15.10
CA ARG A 22 -21.13 30.63 -15.78
C ARG A 22 -22.55 30.71 -16.36
N GLN A 23 -23.20 29.57 -16.63
CA GLN A 23 -24.52 29.47 -17.25
C GLN A 23 -25.46 28.55 -16.45
N ARG A 24 -25.77 28.91 -15.20
CA ARG A 24 -26.48 28.02 -14.26
C ARG A 24 -27.88 27.59 -14.74
N HIS A 25 -28.56 28.44 -15.50
CA HIS A 25 -29.90 28.18 -16.04
C HIS A 25 -29.90 27.16 -17.20
N ASN A 26 -28.74 26.82 -17.77
CA ASN A 26 -28.66 25.88 -18.88
C ASN A 26 -28.81 24.43 -18.41
N ARG A 27 -30.04 23.91 -18.55
CA ARG A 27 -30.40 22.53 -18.16
C ARG A 27 -29.65 21.46 -18.98
N LYS A 28 -29.23 21.75 -20.22
CA LYS A 28 -28.51 20.77 -21.07
C LYS A 28 -27.12 20.45 -20.51
N LEU A 29 -26.40 21.48 -20.04
CA LEU A 29 -25.09 21.30 -19.40
C LEU A 29 -25.20 20.48 -18.12
N ARG A 30 -26.20 20.77 -17.29
CA ARG A 30 -26.46 19.99 -16.06
C ARG A 30 -26.73 18.52 -16.38
N LYS A 31 -27.59 18.23 -17.38
CA LYS A 31 -27.85 16.85 -17.83
C LYS A 31 -26.59 16.15 -18.33
N ARG A 32 -25.75 16.84 -19.11
CA ARG A 32 -24.49 16.27 -19.62
C ARG A 32 -23.47 16.00 -18.53
N ILE A 33 -23.37 16.87 -17.52
CA ILE A 33 -22.51 16.64 -16.34
C ILE A 33 -23.02 15.41 -15.57
N ALA A 34 -24.32 15.26 -15.38
CA ALA A 34 -24.89 14.09 -14.72
C ALA A 34 -24.59 12.80 -15.49
N GLN A 35 -24.68 12.83 -16.83
CA GLN A 35 -24.29 11.70 -17.67
C GLN A 35 -22.81 11.33 -17.52
N LEU A 36 -21.90 12.32 -17.57
CA LEU A 36 -20.47 12.07 -17.37
C LEU A 36 -20.15 11.55 -15.97
N ASN A 37 -20.88 11.99 -14.93
CA ASN A 37 -20.72 11.41 -13.60
C ASN A 37 -21.10 9.93 -13.59
N GLY A 38 -22.23 9.57 -14.22
CA GLY A 38 -22.62 8.17 -14.38
C GLY A 38 -21.57 7.34 -15.15
N ASP A 39 -21.00 7.90 -16.22
CA ASP A 39 -19.93 7.25 -16.99
C ASP A 39 -18.66 7.06 -16.14
N ILE A 40 -18.27 8.05 -15.32
CA ILE A 40 -17.13 7.98 -14.41
C ILE A 40 -17.35 6.92 -13.33
N GLU A 41 -18.53 6.90 -12.71
CA GLU A 41 -18.91 5.91 -11.69
C GLU A 41 -18.90 4.50 -12.27
N HIS A 42 -19.51 4.30 -13.44
CA HIS A 42 -19.51 3.01 -14.12
C HIS A 42 -18.09 2.53 -14.44
N HIS A 43 -17.28 3.41 -15.03
CA HIS A 43 -15.93 3.06 -15.43
C HIS A 43 -15.00 2.80 -14.23
N SER A 44 -15.08 3.63 -13.18
CA SER A 44 -14.32 3.41 -11.94
C SER A 44 -14.73 2.10 -11.25
N ALA A 45 -16.01 1.75 -11.22
CA ALA A 45 -16.46 0.45 -10.70
C ALA A 45 -15.91 -0.74 -11.50
N VAL A 46 -15.85 -0.64 -12.83
CA VAL A 46 -15.22 -1.67 -13.68
C VAL A 46 -13.73 -1.77 -13.38
N LEU A 47 -13.03 -0.64 -13.30
CA LEU A 47 -11.59 -0.60 -13.01
C LEU A 47 -11.29 -1.20 -11.64
N CYS A 48 -12.05 -0.84 -10.60
CA CYS A 48 -11.90 -1.41 -9.26
C CYS A 48 -12.08 -2.94 -9.27
N ARG A 49 -13.06 -3.47 -10.01
CA ARG A 49 -13.23 -4.92 -10.17
C ARG A 49 -12.04 -5.58 -10.86
N GLN A 50 -11.50 -4.97 -11.91
CA GLN A 50 -10.33 -5.48 -12.62
C GLN A 50 -9.08 -5.46 -11.74
N GLN A 51 -8.85 -4.37 -11.01
CA GLN A 51 -7.75 -4.25 -10.06
C GLN A 51 -7.88 -5.30 -8.96
N TRP A 52 -9.07 -5.47 -8.40
CA TRP A 52 -9.33 -6.49 -7.40
C TRP A 52 -9.08 -7.90 -7.93
N HIS A 53 -9.55 -8.19 -9.14
CA HIS A 53 -9.31 -9.48 -9.79
C HIS A 53 -7.81 -9.73 -10.00
N ALA A 54 -7.06 -8.73 -10.45
CA ALA A 54 -5.60 -8.84 -10.60
C ALA A 54 -4.91 -9.13 -9.25
N VAL A 55 -5.35 -8.47 -8.17
CA VAL A 55 -4.85 -8.72 -6.82
C VAL A 55 -5.18 -10.14 -6.36
N CYS A 56 -6.39 -10.64 -6.60
CA CYS A 56 -6.75 -12.03 -6.29
C CYS A 56 -5.92 -13.03 -7.10
N GLN A 57 -5.72 -12.80 -8.40
CA GLN A 57 -4.88 -13.67 -9.24
C GLN A 57 -3.42 -13.70 -8.78
N GLU A 58 -2.88 -12.55 -8.35
CA GLU A 58 -1.54 -12.49 -7.77
C GLU A 58 -1.48 -13.25 -6.44
N ALA A 59 -2.51 -13.13 -5.61
CA ALA A 59 -2.62 -13.82 -4.33
C ALA A 59 -2.74 -15.35 -4.46
N ASP A 60 -3.52 -15.84 -5.43
CA ASP A 60 -3.79 -17.28 -5.62
C ASP A 60 -2.52 -18.09 -5.89
N GLY A 61 -1.52 -17.50 -6.56
CA GLY A 61 -0.22 -18.12 -6.81
C GLY A 61 0.86 -17.80 -5.76
N GLN A 62 0.54 -17.01 -4.74
CA GLN A 62 1.51 -16.44 -3.79
C GLN A 62 1.02 -16.51 -2.34
N LEU A 63 0.20 -17.50 -2.00
CA LEU A 63 -0.41 -17.61 -0.66
C LEU A 63 0.63 -17.76 0.46
N HIS A 64 1.82 -18.28 0.13
CA HIS A 64 2.95 -18.44 1.04
C HIS A 64 3.71 -17.13 1.32
N LYS A 65 3.40 -16.05 0.58
CA LYS A 65 4.11 -14.78 0.72
C LYS A 65 3.46 -13.89 1.77
N ASP A 66 4.30 -13.25 2.58
CA ASP A 66 3.93 -12.26 3.59
C ASP A 66 2.95 -11.20 3.10
N LYS A 67 3.10 -10.71 1.86
CA LYS A 67 2.24 -9.66 1.31
C LYS A 67 0.79 -10.12 1.15
N THR A 68 0.59 -11.33 0.64
CA THR A 68 -0.73 -11.96 0.48
C THR A 68 -1.36 -12.22 1.85
N TRP A 69 -0.57 -12.70 2.80
CA TRP A 69 -1.03 -12.95 4.15
C TRP A 69 -1.44 -11.66 4.88
N ARG A 70 -0.66 -10.58 4.74
CA ARG A 70 -1.02 -9.25 5.25
C ARG A 70 -2.30 -8.71 4.62
N LEU A 71 -2.48 -8.90 3.32
CA LEU A 71 -3.71 -8.52 2.62
C LEU A 71 -4.91 -9.29 3.18
N LEU A 72 -4.82 -10.61 3.33
CA LEU A 72 -5.87 -11.45 3.90
C LEU A 72 -6.20 -11.02 5.34
N HIS A 73 -5.18 -10.76 6.16
CA HIS A 73 -5.35 -10.24 7.50
C HIS A 73 -6.05 -8.88 7.52
N HIS A 74 -5.76 -7.98 6.58
CA HIS A 74 -6.46 -6.70 6.48
C HIS A 74 -7.93 -6.88 6.09
N LEU A 75 -8.25 -7.84 5.22
CA LEU A 75 -9.64 -8.12 4.82
C LEU A 75 -10.46 -8.76 5.95
N LEU A 76 -9.82 -9.61 6.77
CA LEU A 76 -10.44 -10.26 7.92
C LEU A 76 -10.57 -9.30 9.11
N ASN A 77 -9.57 -8.44 9.32
CA ASN A 77 -9.47 -7.54 10.47
C ASN A 77 -9.14 -6.10 10.02
N ASP A 78 -10.15 -5.36 9.57
CA ASP A 78 -10.01 -3.91 9.29
C ASP A 78 -9.78 -3.08 10.59
N GLN A 79 -10.08 -3.67 11.75
CA GLN A 79 -9.98 -3.03 13.07
C GLN A 79 -8.59 -3.15 13.73
N THR A 80 -7.64 -3.85 13.10
CA THR A 80 -6.29 -4.06 13.68
C THR A 80 -5.22 -3.16 13.09
N SER A 81 -5.61 -2.06 12.43
CA SER A 81 -4.65 -1.01 12.12
C SER A 81 -4.07 -0.51 13.45
N LYS A 82 -2.74 -0.53 13.58
CA LYS A 82 -2.03 -0.07 14.79
C LYS A 82 -2.49 1.33 15.22
N GLY A 83 -2.83 2.19 14.26
CA GLY A 83 -3.35 3.54 14.51
C GLY A 83 -4.76 3.54 15.09
N ALA A 84 -5.67 2.71 14.58
CA ALA A 84 -7.03 2.58 15.10
C ALA A 84 -7.03 1.98 16.51
N GLN A 85 -6.18 0.97 16.75
CA GLN A 85 -5.98 0.39 18.07
C GLN A 85 -5.41 1.41 19.07
N HIS A 86 -4.39 2.18 18.67
CA HIS A 86 -3.81 3.22 19.51
C HIS A 86 -4.81 4.33 19.82
N TYR A 87 -5.62 4.75 18.84
CA TYR A 87 -6.69 5.71 19.05
C TYR A 87 -7.75 5.20 20.04
N MET A 88 -8.21 3.95 19.87
CA MET A 88 -9.20 3.35 20.77
C MET A 88 -8.64 3.15 22.19
N LEU A 89 -7.37 2.74 22.30
CA LEU A 89 -6.66 2.62 23.57
C LEU A 89 -6.59 3.99 24.27
N ASN A 90 -6.10 5.02 23.59
CA ASN A 90 -5.99 6.37 24.15
C ASN A 90 -7.35 6.94 24.52
N LYS A 91 -8.38 6.74 23.69
CA LYS A 91 -9.75 7.14 24.01
C LYS A 91 -10.26 6.47 25.28
N THR A 92 -9.97 5.18 25.45
CA THR A 92 -10.36 4.41 26.64
C THR A 92 -9.59 4.88 27.88
N ILE A 93 -8.29 5.11 27.76
CA ILE A 93 -7.44 5.65 28.83
C ILE A 93 -7.93 7.04 29.23
N HIS A 94 -8.13 7.96 28.29
CA HIS A 94 -8.62 9.31 28.58
C HIS A 94 -9.99 9.30 29.26
N LYS A 95 -10.89 8.41 28.84
CA LYS A 95 -12.20 8.25 29.52
C LYS A 95 -12.01 7.78 30.96
N ALA A 96 -11.17 6.77 31.18
CA ALA A 96 -10.90 6.24 32.51
C ALA A 96 -10.21 7.27 33.42
N VAL A 97 -9.27 8.05 32.88
CA VAL A 97 -8.58 9.14 33.60
C VAL A 97 -9.55 10.26 33.97
N LYS A 98 -10.51 10.61 33.09
CA LYS A 98 -11.55 11.61 33.38
C LYS A 98 -12.49 11.16 34.50
N GLU A 99 -12.81 9.87 34.56
CA GLU A 99 -13.77 9.31 35.54
C GLU A 99 -13.14 9.01 36.91
N MET A 100 -11.90 8.51 36.95
CA MET A 100 -11.28 7.98 38.17
C MET A 100 -9.98 8.69 38.59
N GLY A 101 -9.45 9.58 37.75
CA GLY A 101 -8.15 10.23 37.94
C GLY A 101 -6.97 9.34 37.51
N GLU A 102 -5.87 9.99 37.13
CA GLU A 102 -4.68 9.32 36.55
C GLU A 102 -4.04 8.31 37.52
N ALA A 103 -3.91 8.68 38.80
CA ALA A 103 -3.27 7.85 39.82
C ALA A 103 -3.99 6.52 40.07
N GLU A 104 -5.33 6.51 40.03
CA GLU A 104 -6.12 5.30 40.27
C GLU A 104 -6.13 4.38 39.04
N VAL A 105 -6.13 4.96 37.83
CA VAL A 105 -5.98 4.18 36.59
C VAL A 105 -4.62 3.49 36.56
N GLN A 106 -3.55 4.20 36.88
CA GLN A 106 -2.20 3.63 36.96
C GLN A 106 -2.14 2.51 37.99
N ARG A 107 -2.66 2.72 39.20
CA ARG A 107 -2.71 1.68 40.24
C ARG A 107 -3.42 0.40 39.79
N ARG A 108 -4.54 0.52 39.06
CA ARG A 108 -5.27 -0.64 38.52
C ARG A 108 -4.52 -1.33 37.38
N LEU A 109 -3.83 -0.58 36.54
CA LEU A 109 -2.99 -1.15 35.48
C LEU A 109 -1.81 -1.91 36.08
N ASP A 110 -1.15 -1.31 37.06
CA ASP A 110 -0.05 -1.94 37.79
C ASP A 110 -0.54 -3.21 38.49
N ALA A 111 -1.62 -3.14 39.26
CA ALA A 111 -2.17 -4.31 39.96
C ALA A 111 -2.63 -5.44 39.01
N LYS A 112 -3.07 -5.12 37.79
CA LYS A 112 -3.61 -6.10 36.84
C LYS A 112 -2.53 -6.72 35.95
N TYR A 113 -1.61 -5.92 35.44
CA TYR A 113 -0.63 -6.34 34.43
C TYR A 113 0.79 -6.49 34.97
N LEU A 114 1.10 -5.85 36.11
CA LEU A 114 2.31 -6.09 36.88
C LEU A 114 1.92 -6.70 38.23
N PRO A 115 1.41 -7.95 38.25
CA PRO A 115 1.28 -8.64 39.52
C PRO A 115 2.68 -8.63 40.15
N VAL A 116 2.78 -8.00 41.33
CA VAL A 116 3.97 -8.11 42.17
C VAL A 116 3.96 -9.55 42.68
N THR A 117 4.38 -10.48 41.82
CA THR A 117 4.81 -11.79 42.28
C THR A 117 5.91 -11.52 43.28
N PRO A 118 5.77 -11.97 44.54
CA PRO A 118 6.88 -11.89 45.47
C PRO A 118 8.07 -12.54 44.77
N THR A 119 9.21 -11.86 44.79
CA THR A 119 10.50 -12.48 44.45
C THR A 119 10.80 -13.46 45.57
N ASP A 120 10.07 -14.57 45.60
CA ASP A 120 10.48 -15.72 46.35
C ASP A 120 11.83 -16.10 45.76
N PRO A 121 12.88 -16.26 46.61
CA PRO A 121 14.14 -16.77 46.10
C PRO A 121 13.82 -18.07 45.39
N LEU A 122 14.19 -18.17 44.10
CA LEU A 122 14.04 -19.42 43.38
C LEU A 122 14.67 -20.51 44.24
N PRO A 123 14.02 -21.68 44.37
CA PRO A 123 14.62 -22.79 45.10
C PRO A 123 16.05 -22.99 44.59
N SER A 124 16.97 -23.19 45.52
CA SER A 124 18.37 -23.44 45.17
C SER A 124 18.42 -24.56 44.13
N TYR A 125 19.17 -24.34 43.06
CA TYR A 125 19.26 -25.31 41.98
C TYR A 125 19.89 -26.61 42.53
N GLU A 126 19.05 -27.63 42.79
CA GLU A 126 19.48 -28.95 43.27
C GLU A 126 19.91 -29.90 42.14
N GLY A 127 19.93 -29.42 40.89
CA GLY A 127 20.34 -30.20 39.73
C GLY A 127 21.86 -30.34 39.58
N ALA A 128 22.30 -31.28 38.74
CA ALA A 128 23.70 -31.36 38.32
C ALA A 128 24.10 -30.08 37.56
N THR A 129 25.32 -29.58 37.79
CA THR A 129 25.87 -28.45 37.06
C THR A 129 26.02 -28.82 35.58
N ASN A 130 25.23 -28.15 34.73
CA ASN A 130 25.28 -28.35 33.28
C ASN A 130 26.39 -27.47 32.68
N GLU A 131 27.64 -27.90 32.80
CA GLU A 131 28.81 -27.18 32.26
C GLU A 131 28.68 -26.88 30.75
N ARG A 132 28.02 -27.78 30.01
CA ARG A 132 27.75 -27.61 28.58
C ARG A 132 26.84 -26.43 28.24
N LEU A 133 25.86 -26.09 29.08
CA LEU A 133 24.95 -24.97 28.84
C LEU A 133 25.48 -23.63 29.36
N GLY A 134 26.47 -23.69 30.26
CA GLY A 134 27.20 -22.52 30.76
C GLY A 134 28.53 -22.28 30.06
N ALA A 135 28.89 -23.11 29.07
CA ALA A 135 30.06 -22.89 28.23
C ALA A 135 29.81 -21.68 27.32
N ASP A 136 30.88 -20.95 27.01
CA ASP A 136 30.82 -19.87 26.02
C ASP A 136 30.39 -20.46 24.66
N ILE A 137 29.49 -19.77 23.97
CA ILE A 137 28.99 -20.21 22.66
C ILE A 137 30.15 -20.20 21.67
N GLU A 138 30.43 -21.34 21.06
CA GLU A 138 31.52 -21.48 20.09
C GLU A 138 31.05 -21.07 18.69
N GLU A 139 31.98 -20.60 17.84
CA GLU A 139 31.69 -20.04 16.51
C GLU A 139 30.92 -21.02 15.61
N TRP A 140 31.18 -22.33 15.72
CA TRP A 140 30.50 -23.36 14.92
C TRP A 140 29.01 -23.51 15.28
N GLU A 141 28.61 -23.22 16.52
CA GLU A 141 27.19 -23.24 16.92
C GLU A 141 26.45 -22.03 16.34
N VAL A 142 27.12 -20.87 16.26
CA VAL A 142 26.59 -19.66 15.63
C VAL A 142 26.44 -19.86 14.13
N ASP A 143 27.44 -20.46 13.47
CA ASP A 143 27.40 -20.78 12.05
C ASP A 143 26.32 -21.82 11.72
N ALA A 144 26.15 -22.85 12.57
CA ALA A 144 25.06 -23.82 12.41
C ALA A 144 23.67 -23.16 12.57
N GLY A 145 23.55 -22.18 13.47
CA GLY A 145 22.36 -21.34 13.60
C GLY A 145 22.12 -20.50 12.35
N PHE A 146 23.17 -19.92 11.77
CA PHE A 146 23.09 -19.12 10.55
C PHE A 146 22.62 -19.96 9.35
N VAL A 147 23.18 -21.17 9.17
CA VAL A 147 22.76 -22.10 8.11
C VAL A 147 21.30 -22.54 8.25
N LEU A 148 20.80 -22.71 9.48
CA LEU A 148 19.38 -23.04 9.71
C LEU A 148 18.43 -21.88 9.37
N VAL A 149 18.90 -20.64 9.50
CA VAL A 149 18.12 -19.44 9.15
C VAL A 149 18.16 -19.19 7.65
N ASP A 150 19.31 -19.38 6.99
CA ASP A 150 19.46 -19.19 5.54
C ASP A 150 18.76 -20.29 4.70
N PHE A 151 18.55 -21.50 5.24
CA PHE A 151 17.81 -22.56 4.54
C PHE A 151 16.30 -22.27 4.38
N ARG A 152 15.79 -21.17 4.96
CA ARG A 152 14.39 -20.76 4.79
C ARG A 152 14.14 -19.80 3.63
N ASP A 153 15.18 -19.25 3.00
CA ASP A 153 15.02 -18.20 1.99
C ASP A 153 15.38 -18.62 0.55
N ASP A 154 15.89 -19.85 0.28
CA ASP A 154 16.43 -20.23 -1.04
C ASP A 154 16.04 -21.62 -1.61
N ASP A 155 14.91 -22.25 -1.21
CA ASP A 155 14.46 -23.52 -1.85
C ASP A 155 13.56 -23.30 -3.08
N ASP A 156 14.12 -22.62 -4.09
CA ASP A 156 13.69 -22.69 -5.49
C ASP A 156 14.50 -23.81 -6.17
N GLY A 157 14.02 -25.06 -6.11
CA GLY A 157 14.79 -26.20 -6.64
C GLY A 157 14.01 -27.49 -6.87
N VAL A 158 13.14 -27.51 -7.87
CA VAL A 158 12.48 -28.71 -8.42
C VAL A 158 13.51 -29.84 -8.63
N ARG A 159 13.46 -30.88 -7.79
CA ARG A 159 14.07 -32.19 -8.07
C ARG A 159 12.97 -33.17 -8.46
N GLU A 160 12.74 -33.23 -9.77
CA GLU A 160 12.01 -34.30 -10.44
C GLU A 160 12.78 -35.61 -10.19
N LEU A 161 12.18 -36.51 -9.42
CA LEU A 161 12.69 -37.86 -9.17
C LEU A 161 12.29 -38.75 -10.35
N ASP A 162 13.10 -38.78 -11.41
CA ASP A 162 13.01 -39.81 -12.43
C ASP A 162 13.70 -41.09 -11.94
N GLY A 163 12.88 -42.12 -11.68
CA GLY A 163 13.34 -43.48 -11.46
C GLY A 163 13.85 -44.13 -12.76
N PRO A 164 14.76 -45.11 -12.69
CA PRO A 164 15.31 -45.76 -13.88
C PRO A 164 14.33 -46.83 -14.38
N THR A 165 13.63 -46.55 -15.48
CA THR A 165 13.04 -47.59 -16.34
C THR A 165 14.06 -47.97 -17.41
N GLU A 166 14.66 -49.15 -17.25
CA GLU A 166 15.30 -49.85 -18.36
C GLU A 166 14.25 -50.18 -19.43
N ASP A 167 14.48 -49.79 -20.67
CA ASP A 167 14.06 -50.61 -21.80
C ASP A 167 14.75 -50.25 -23.13
N LEU A 168 15.02 -51.30 -23.89
CA LEU A 168 15.81 -51.36 -25.12
C LEU A 168 15.06 -50.86 -26.36
N ARG A 169 15.79 -50.13 -27.23
CA ARG A 169 15.66 -49.94 -28.71
C ARG A 169 16.00 -48.47 -29.02
N GLY A 170 17.00 -48.10 -29.82
CA GLY A 170 17.35 -48.59 -31.14
C GLY A 170 17.19 -47.44 -32.15
N ARG A 171 18.33 -46.98 -32.68
CA ARG A 171 18.52 -46.28 -33.98
C ARG A 171 18.04 -44.82 -34.18
N GLU A 172 19.01 -44.07 -34.74
CA GLU A 172 18.86 -43.02 -35.77
C GLU A 172 18.20 -41.68 -35.39
N ALA A 173 18.99 -40.61 -35.34
CA ALA A 173 19.01 -39.58 -36.38
C ALA A 173 20.02 -38.48 -36.05
N LYS A 174 20.83 -38.13 -37.05
CA LYS A 174 21.68 -36.94 -37.11
C LYS A 174 20.80 -35.72 -37.45
N ASP A 175 21.41 -34.55 -37.38
CA ASP A 175 20.98 -33.26 -37.94
C ASP A 175 20.24 -32.32 -37.00
N GLY A 176 20.85 -31.14 -36.75
CA GLY A 176 20.27 -30.09 -35.93
C GLY A 176 21.25 -29.03 -35.39
N LYS A 177 22.56 -29.14 -35.67
CA LYS A 177 23.57 -28.12 -35.33
C LYS A 177 24.03 -27.34 -36.57
N ALA A 178 23.12 -26.60 -37.21
CA ALA A 178 23.50 -25.66 -38.27
C ALA A 178 22.67 -24.37 -38.35
N GLU A 179 21.70 -24.15 -37.44
CA GLU A 179 20.72 -23.06 -37.60
C GLU A 179 20.63 -22.11 -36.39
N LYS A 180 21.77 -21.81 -35.75
CA LYS A 180 21.85 -20.77 -34.70
C LYS A 180 22.90 -19.69 -34.92
N THR A 181 23.67 -19.74 -36.03
CA THR A 181 24.75 -18.78 -36.31
C THR A 181 24.41 -17.72 -37.38
N ARG A 182 23.22 -17.73 -37.98
CA ARG A 182 22.85 -16.78 -39.06
C ARG A 182 22.00 -15.58 -38.63
N LYS A 183 21.46 -15.54 -37.40
CA LYS A 183 20.53 -14.48 -36.95
C LYS A 183 21.16 -13.40 -36.04
N ARG A 184 22.44 -13.54 -35.66
CA ARG A 184 23.16 -12.56 -34.81
C ARG A 184 23.99 -11.52 -35.59
N ARG A 185 24.16 -11.66 -36.91
CA ARG A 185 24.94 -10.72 -37.73
C ARG A 185 24.16 -9.50 -38.27
N ASN A 186 22.83 -9.56 -38.38
CA ASN A 186 22.02 -8.48 -38.98
C ASN A 186 21.44 -7.42 -38.01
N ARG A 187 21.81 -7.41 -36.72
CA ARG A 187 21.28 -6.42 -35.75
C ARG A 187 22.30 -5.35 -35.34
N LYS A 188 23.55 -5.44 -35.81
CA LYS A 188 24.62 -4.50 -35.44
C LYS A 188 24.89 -3.42 -36.49
N GLU A 189 24.20 -3.47 -37.63
CA GLU A 189 24.44 -2.58 -38.78
C GLU A 189 23.36 -1.48 -38.96
N LYS A 190 22.41 -1.39 -38.03
CA LYS A 190 21.30 -0.40 -38.07
C LYS A 190 21.37 0.68 -36.98
N ARG A 191 22.54 0.86 -36.35
CA ARG A 191 22.76 1.86 -35.29
C ARG A 191 23.73 3.00 -35.65
N ASN A 192 24.29 3.01 -36.87
CA ASN A 192 25.33 3.97 -37.25
C ASN A 192 24.90 4.98 -38.33
N HIS A 193 23.60 5.24 -38.52
CA HIS A 193 23.16 6.11 -39.62
C HIS A 193 22.23 7.28 -39.25
N ASP A 194 21.92 7.53 -37.97
CA ASP A 194 21.04 8.64 -37.56
C ASP A 194 21.72 9.69 -36.66
N GLU A 195 23.06 9.72 -36.59
CA GLU A 195 23.82 10.82 -35.96
C GLU A 195 24.49 11.70 -37.03
N GLN A 196 23.69 12.46 -37.76
CA GLN A 196 24.13 13.59 -38.58
C GLN A 196 22.91 14.35 -39.09
N ASP A 197 22.36 15.27 -38.30
CA ASP A 197 21.94 16.59 -38.79
C ASP A 197 21.42 17.50 -37.67
N GLY A 198 21.74 18.80 -37.77
CA GLY A 198 20.94 19.85 -37.11
C GLY A 198 21.51 20.45 -35.82
N GLY A 199 22.69 21.08 -35.89
CA GLY A 199 23.01 22.21 -35.01
C GLY A 199 22.36 23.49 -35.55
N GLU A 200 21.63 24.22 -34.71
CA GLU A 200 21.38 25.65 -34.92
C GLU A 200 21.24 26.38 -33.58
N GLU A 201 22.12 27.36 -33.41
CA GLU A 201 22.23 28.29 -32.30
C GLU A 201 20.94 29.10 -32.08
N ARG A 202 20.62 29.43 -30.83
CA ARG A 202 19.93 30.68 -30.48
C ARG A 202 20.12 31.07 -29.01
N GLU A 203 20.44 32.35 -28.87
CA GLU A 203 20.99 33.08 -27.73
C GLU A 203 20.15 33.15 -26.43
N PRO A 204 20.79 33.47 -25.28
CA PRO A 204 20.11 33.74 -24.02
C PRO A 204 19.62 35.20 -23.91
N LYS A 205 18.30 35.40 -23.88
CA LYS A 205 17.70 36.70 -23.55
C LYS A 205 17.64 36.93 -22.03
N LYS A 206 18.42 37.90 -21.56
CA LYS A 206 18.24 38.61 -20.28
C LYS A 206 16.99 39.51 -20.36
N ARG A 207 16.17 39.55 -19.30
CA ARG A 207 15.32 40.68 -18.85
C ARG A 207 14.63 40.32 -17.52
N THR A 208 15.08 40.84 -16.38
CA THR A 208 14.60 42.02 -15.64
C THR A 208 13.28 41.84 -14.86
N VAL A 209 13.42 41.74 -13.53
CA VAL A 209 12.88 42.64 -12.48
C VAL A 209 11.36 42.92 -12.37
N ALA A 210 10.89 42.67 -11.14
CA ALA A 210 9.81 43.31 -10.37
C ALA A 210 8.34 43.07 -10.73
N GLY A 211 7.58 42.70 -9.69
CA GLY A 211 6.13 42.70 -9.69
C GLY A 211 5.56 41.93 -8.51
N LYS A 212 5.72 42.49 -7.29
CA LYS A 212 4.83 42.17 -6.16
C LYS A 212 3.39 42.42 -6.60
N ASN A 213 2.46 41.56 -6.20
CA ASN A 213 1.08 41.95 -5.88
C ASN A 213 0.59 41.02 -4.76
N GLU A 214 0.39 41.65 -3.61
CA GLU A 214 -0.23 41.13 -2.40
C GLU A 214 -1.73 41.34 -2.57
N ASP A 215 -2.54 40.33 -2.89
CA ASP A 215 -4.01 40.49 -3.04
C ASP A 215 -4.79 39.17 -2.82
N ASP A 216 -4.44 38.34 -1.83
CA ASP A 216 -5.18 37.09 -1.53
C ASP A 216 -5.55 36.92 -0.03
N LYS A 217 -5.82 38.03 0.70
CA LYS A 217 -6.12 37.97 2.15
C LYS A 217 -7.57 38.22 2.59
N ASP A 218 -8.52 38.49 1.69
CA ASP A 218 -9.87 38.91 2.11
C ASP A 218 -11.00 37.85 1.96
N ASP A 219 -10.72 36.64 1.47
CA ASP A 219 -11.78 35.63 1.23
C ASP A 219 -12.06 34.67 2.41
N ALA A 220 -11.45 34.88 3.58
CA ALA A 220 -11.60 33.98 4.72
C ALA A 220 -12.76 34.32 5.68
N ASN A 221 -13.35 35.53 5.63
CA ASN A 221 -14.26 36.00 6.69
C ASN A 221 -15.77 35.93 6.34
N ALA A 222 -16.13 35.40 5.17
CA ALA A 222 -17.54 35.37 4.71
C ALA A 222 -18.24 33.99 4.84
N ARG A 223 -17.63 33.02 5.54
CA ARG A 223 -18.16 31.64 5.66
C ARG A 223 -18.63 31.22 7.06
N GLU A 224 -18.59 32.12 8.04
CA GLU A 224 -18.94 31.82 9.42
C GLU A 224 -20.33 32.35 9.84
N ALA A 225 -20.96 33.24 9.06
CA ALA A 225 -22.26 33.84 9.41
C ALA A 225 -23.50 33.02 8.97
N ASP A 226 -23.34 31.97 8.16
CA ASP A 226 -24.46 31.17 7.61
C ASP A 226 -24.69 29.82 8.33
N ARG A 227 -24.08 29.60 9.51
CA ARG A 227 -24.21 28.34 10.27
C ARG A 227 -24.95 28.44 11.61
N GLU A 228 -25.43 29.62 12.00
CA GLU A 228 -25.97 29.83 13.35
C GLU A 228 -27.49 30.10 13.38
N SER A 229 -28.21 29.86 12.28
CA SER A 229 -29.64 30.20 12.15
C SER A 229 -30.59 29.01 11.96
N ASP A 230 -30.14 27.76 12.13
CA ASP A 230 -30.96 26.57 11.82
C ASP A 230 -31.30 25.67 13.05
N ASP A 231 -31.05 26.13 14.29
CA ASP A 231 -31.20 25.30 15.50
C ASP A 231 -32.32 25.72 16.49
N THR A 232 -33.23 26.63 16.15
CA THR A 232 -34.30 27.07 17.08
C THR A 232 -35.69 26.42 16.93
N ASP A 233 -35.94 25.55 15.96
CA ASP A 233 -37.31 25.13 15.64
C ASP A 233 -37.77 23.74 16.13
N GLN A 234 -37.03 23.05 17.01
CA GLN A 234 -37.41 21.70 17.46
C GLN A 234 -38.06 21.58 18.85
N ASN A 235 -38.35 22.67 19.57
CA ASN A 235 -38.78 22.58 20.97
C ASN A 235 -40.23 22.96 21.28
N ASN A 236 -41.17 22.70 20.36
CA ASN A 236 -42.59 22.96 20.62
C ASN A 236 -43.51 21.88 20.08
N TYR A 237 -43.42 20.65 20.60
CA TYR A 237 -44.46 19.62 20.46
C TYR A 237 -44.35 18.58 21.58
N LYS A 238 -44.55 18.99 22.84
CA LYS A 238 -44.93 18.10 23.94
C LYS A 238 -45.73 18.89 24.97
N ASP A 239 -47.04 19.02 24.72
CA ASP A 239 -48.06 19.14 25.75
C ASP A 239 -49.45 19.06 25.10
N THR A 240 -49.98 17.83 25.00
CA THR A 240 -51.40 17.46 25.05
C THR A 240 -51.50 15.95 25.26
#